data_AF-A0A7C3FGT0-F1
#
_entry.id   AF-A0A7C3FGT0-F1
#
_cell.length_a   1.000
_cell.length_b   1.000
_cell.length_c   1.000
_cell.angle_alpha   90.00
_cell.angle_beta   90.00
_cell.angle_gamma   90.00
#
_symmetry.space_group_name_H-M   'P 1'
#
loop_
_entity.id
_entity.type
_entity.pdbx_description
1 polymer ?
#
loop_
_entity_poly.entity_id
_entity_poly.type
_entity_poly.pdbx_seq_one_letter_code
_entity_poly.pdbx_strand_id
1 'polypeptide(L)'
;MTSVKGPSLFERVPRAHRPFRLLSVLLVLLSLALAGCGGREEAGQRELKLAPASRLPREIQRAPTTVREAYQFALANPDVLKYIPCYCGCGADHGSVKDCFVREVRPDGSAVFDEMGLG
;
A
#
# COMPACT_ATOMS: atom_id res chain seq x y z
N MET A 1 27.81 11.73 77.49
CA MET A 1 28.79 11.55 76.39
C MET A 1 28.14 10.62 75.38
N THR A 2 27.94 10.85 74.09
CA THR A 2 28.12 11.94 73.13
C THR A 2 27.15 11.58 71.99
N SER A 3 26.18 12.41 71.62
CA SER A 3 26.17 13.13 70.34
C SER A 3 26.87 12.39 69.18
N VAL A 4 26.12 11.88 68.20
CA VAL A 4 26.44 12.09 66.78
C VAL A 4 25.14 12.29 65.99
N LYS A 5 25.15 13.38 65.23
CA LYS A 5 24.14 13.93 64.32
C LYS A 5 24.57 13.60 62.89
N GLY A 6 23.66 13.09 62.06
CA GLY A 6 23.86 12.94 60.62
C GLY A 6 22.63 13.46 59.86
N PRO A 7 22.77 14.39 58.90
CA PRO A 7 21.64 15.07 58.28
C PRO A 7 20.98 14.26 57.16
N SER A 8 19.67 14.44 57.03
CA SER A 8 18.83 14.00 55.92
C SER A 8 19.29 14.64 54.61
N LEU A 9 19.98 13.87 53.76
CA LEU A 9 20.15 14.16 52.35
C LEU A 9 18.86 13.79 51.60
N PHE A 10 17.85 14.64 51.74
CA PHE A 10 16.79 14.74 50.75
C PHE A 10 16.96 16.11 50.10
N GLU A 11 17.85 16.16 49.11
CA GLU A 11 18.01 17.33 48.26
C GLU A 11 16.69 17.63 47.57
N ARG A 12 16.15 18.79 47.92
CA ARG A 12 14.89 19.32 47.44
C ARG A 12 15.14 19.81 46.01
N VAL A 13 14.83 18.99 45.01
CA VAL A 13 14.85 19.38 43.60
C VAL A 13 13.99 20.64 43.42
N PRO A 14 14.55 21.78 42.97
CA PRO A 14 13.78 23.01 42.82
C PRO A 14 12.72 22.84 41.74
N ARG A 15 11.46 23.16 42.08
CA ARG A 15 10.31 23.16 41.16
C ARG A 15 10.43 24.28 40.10
N ALA A 16 11.34 24.14 39.14
CA ALA A 16 11.38 24.99 37.94
C ALA A 16 10.51 24.41 36.80
N HIS A 17 9.41 23.75 37.13
CA HIS A 17 8.62 22.95 36.17
C HIS A 17 7.62 23.74 35.33
N ARG A 18 7.36 25.01 35.67
CA ARG A 18 6.38 25.86 34.96
C ARG A 18 6.80 26.27 33.55
N PRO A 19 8.02 26.79 33.28
CA PRO A 19 8.42 27.13 31.92
C PRO A 19 8.60 25.87 31.05
N PHE A 20 9.05 24.76 31.64
CA PHE A 20 9.24 23.50 30.92
C PHE A 20 7.92 22.86 30.48
N ARG A 21 6.88 22.91 31.31
CA ARG A 21 5.53 22.43 30.96
C ARG A 21 4.86 23.28 29.88
N LEU A 22 5.04 24.60 29.91
CA LEU A 22 4.52 25.48 28.87
C LEU A 22 5.24 25.30 27.53
N LEU A 23 6.56 25.13 27.57
CA LEU A 23 7.37 24.88 26.38
C LEU A 23 7.05 23.53 25.73
N SER A 24 6.83 22.48 26.53
CA SER A 24 6.45 21.15 26.01
C SER A 24 5.04 21.14 25.40
N VAL A 25 4.07 21.85 25.98
CA VAL A 25 2.74 22.02 25.35
C VAL A 25 2.84 22.81 24.04
N LEU A 26 3.64 23.87 23.99
CA LEU A 26 3.82 24.67 22.78
C LEU A 26 4.48 23.85 21.65
N LEU A 27 5.48 23.04 21.97
CA LEU A 27 6.15 22.16 21.00
C LEU A 27 5.19 21.10 20.44
N VAL A 28 4.32 20.53 21.28
CA VAL A 28 3.28 19.57 20.84
C VAL A 28 2.27 20.25 19.91
N LEU A 29 1.79 21.44 20.26
CA LEU A 29 0.85 22.19 19.41
C LEU A 29 1.48 22.61 18.08
N LEU A 30 2.75 23.01 18.08
CA LEU A 30 3.48 23.38 16.86
C LEU A 30 3.68 22.17 15.95
N SER A 31 4.03 21.00 16.49
CA SER A 31 4.17 19.77 15.71
C SER A 31 2.82 19.29 15.13
N LEU A 32 1.71 19.43 15.87
CA LEU A 32 0.37 19.20 15.31
C LEU A 32 0.00 20.18 14.19
N ALA A 33 0.38 21.46 14.33
CA ALA A 33 0.12 22.47 13.30
C ALA A 33 0.90 22.19 12.00
N LEU A 34 2.14 21.71 12.09
CA LEU A 34 2.95 21.34 10.91
C LEU A 34 2.43 20.07 10.20
N ALA A 35 1.80 19.15 10.93
CA ALA A 35 1.20 17.95 10.33
C ALA A 35 0.04 18.27 9.36
N GLY A 36 -0.52 19.48 9.40
CA GLY A 36 -1.58 19.94 8.49
C GLY A 36 -1.11 20.56 7.17
N CYS A 37 0.18 20.92 7.05
CA CYS A 37 0.75 21.51 5.82
C CYS A 37 1.55 20.52 4.98
N GLY A 38 1.76 19.30 5.49
CA GLY A 38 2.15 18.17 4.65
C GLY A 38 0.96 17.82 3.77
N GLY A 39 0.96 18.32 2.53
CA GLY A 39 0.04 17.88 1.50
C GLY A 39 -0.03 16.35 1.56
N ARG A 40 -1.25 15.83 1.64
CA ARG A 40 -1.52 14.41 1.63
C ARG A 40 -0.96 13.84 0.34
N GLU A 41 0.27 13.33 0.38
CA GLU A 41 0.83 12.49 -0.66
C GLU A 41 0.01 11.20 -0.64
N GLU A 42 -1.04 11.16 -1.45
CA GLU A 42 -1.73 9.92 -1.81
C GLU A 42 -0.76 9.05 -2.63
N ALA A 43 0.16 8.40 -1.93
CA ALA A 43 0.72 7.17 -2.41
C ALA A 43 -0.43 6.15 -2.54
N GLY A 44 -1.02 6.04 -3.74
CA GLY A 44 -1.72 4.81 -4.13
C GLY A 44 -3.19 4.88 -4.56
N GLN A 45 -3.72 5.99 -5.07
CA GLN A 45 -5.03 5.97 -5.76
C GLN A 45 -4.91 6.29 -7.25
N ARG A 46 -4.11 5.51 -7.99
CA ARG A 46 -4.40 5.34 -9.42
C ARG A 46 -5.70 4.54 -9.50
N GLU A 47 -6.78 5.17 -9.95
CA GLU A 47 -8.05 4.47 -10.20
C GLU A 47 -7.82 3.39 -11.27
N LEU A 48 -7.77 2.13 -10.83
CA LEU A 48 -7.57 0.98 -11.70
C LEU A 48 -8.89 0.64 -12.38
N LYS A 49 -8.86 0.52 -13.72
CA LYS A 49 -10.06 0.32 -14.54
C LYS A 49 -10.19 -1.13 -14.98
N LEU A 50 -11.40 -1.54 -15.34
CA LEU A 50 -11.63 -2.80 -16.05
C LEU A 50 -11.80 -2.51 -17.54
N ALA A 51 -11.21 -3.36 -18.38
CA ALA A 51 -11.49 -3.33 -19.82
C ALA A 51 -12.94 -3.77 -20.08
N PRO A 52 -13.60 -3.30 -21.15
CA PRO A 52 -14.94 -3.77 -21.49
C PRO A 52 -14.93 -5.26 -21.86
N ALA A 53 -15.90 -6.03 -21.36
CA ALA A 53 -16.01 -7.47 -21.62
C ALA A 53 -16.10 -7.82 -23.11
N SER A 54 -16.58 -6.89 -23.95
CA SER A 54 -16.64 -7.05 -25.41
C SER A 54 -15.27 -7.22 -26.08
N ARG A 55 -14.17 -6.79 -25.43
CA ARG A 55 -12.80 -7.01 -25.92
C ARG A 55 -12.23 -8.37 -25.56
N LEU A 56 -12.93 -9.15 -24.75
CA LEU A 56 -12.52 -10.51 -24.39
C LEU A 56 -13.03 -11.52 -25.43
N PRO A 57 -12.36 -12.66 -25.64
CA PRO A 57 -12.90 -13.79 -26.40
C PRO A 57 -14.22 -14.31 -25.82
N ARG A 58 -15.06 -14.93 -26.66
CA ARG A 58 -16.40 -15.41 -26.25
C ARG A 58 -16.36 -16.44 -25.12
N GLU A 59 -15.31 -17.23 -25.03
CA GLU A 59 -15.15 -18.21 -23.95
C GLU A 59 -14.97 -17.50 -22.60
N ILE A 60 -14.04 -16.56 -22.53
CA ILE A 60 -13.77 -15.75 -21.34
C ILE A 60 -14.98 -14.87 -20.96
N GLN A 61 -15.74 -14.38 -21.94
CA GLN A 61 -16.98 -13.64 -21.66
C GLN A 61 -18.03 -14.49 -20.92
N ARG A 62 -18.02 -15.82 -21.08
CA ARG A 62 -18.96 -16.74 -20.43
C ARG A 62 -18.43 -17.32 -19.10
N ALA A 63 -17.17 -17.04 -18.76
CA ALA A 63 -16.57 -17.46 -17.50
C ALA A 63 -17.30 -16.84 -16.29
N PRO A 64 -17.14 -17.41 -15.08
CA PRO A 64 -17.62 -16.81 -13.85
C PRO A 64 -17.19 -15.34 -13.73
N THR A 65 -18.03 -14.50 -13.13
CA THR A 65 -17.79 -13.05 -13.08
C THR A 65 -16.41 -12.69 -12.54
N THR A 66 -15.96 -13.36 -11.48
CA THR A 66 -14.63 -13.13 -10.88
C THR A 66 -13.49 -13.44 -11.85
N VAL A 67 -13.59 -14.53 -12.61
CA VAL A 67 -12.62 -14.90 -13.64
C VAL A 67 -12.63 -13.87 -14.76
N ARG A 68 -13.81 -13.54 -15.28
CA ARG A 68 -13.96 -12.54 -16.35
C ARG A 68 -13.41 -11.18 -15.94
N GLU A 69 -13.68 -10.72 -14.73
CA GLU A 69 -13.17 -9.45 -14.21
C GLU A 69 -11.65 -9.47 -14.04
N ALA A 70 -11.05 -10.60 -13.66
CA ALA A 70 -9.60 -10.75 -13.62
C ALA A 70 -8.96 -10.56 -15.01
N TYR A 71 -9.56 -11.13 -16.06
CA TYR A 71 -9.14 -10.88 -17.45
C TYR A 71 -9.32 -9.41 -17.86
N GLN A 72 -10.46 -8.80 -17.51
CA GLN A 72 -10.71 -7.37 -17.80
C GLN A 72 -9.68 -6.47 -17.10
N PHE A 73 -9.34 -6.79 -15.86
CA PHE A 73 -8.37 -6.06 -15.07
C PHE A 73 -6.95 -6.22 -15.64
N ALA A 74 -6.55 -7.44 -15.99
CA ALA A 74 -5.24 -7.72 -16.56
C ALA A 74 -5.03 -7.02 -17.91
N LEU A 75 -6.08 -6.97 -18.74
CA LEU A 75 -6.05 -6.27 -20.01
C LEU A 75 -5.95 -4.74 -19.84
N ALA A 76 -6.61 -4.17 -18.83
CA ALA A 76 -6.60 -2.72 -18.60
C ALA A 76 -5.39 -2.21 -17.81
N ASN A 77 -4.76 -3.06 -17.00
CA ASN A 77 -3.66 -2.68 -16.09
C ASN A 77 -2.42 -3.58 -16.25
N PRO A 78 -1.94 -3.88 -17.47
CA PRO A 78 -0.81 -4.79 -17.67
C PRO A 78 0.48 -4.26 -17.04
N ASP A 79 0.64 -2.93 -16.98
CA ASP A 79 1.80 -2.28 -16.37
C ASP A 79 1.88 -2.44 -14.86
N VAL A 80 0.76 -2.72 -14.19
CA VAL A 80 0.74 -3.01 -12.76
C VAL A 80 1.06 -4.49 -12.54
N LEU A 81 0.37 -5.37 -13.27
CA LEU A 81 0.49 -6.80 -13.07
C LEU A 81 1.85 -7.36 -13.50
N LYS A 82 2.58 -6.71 -14.44
CA LYS A 82 3.93 -7.16 -14.85
C LYS A 82 4.96 -7.15 -13.72
N TYR A 83 4.71 -6.39 -12.65
CA TYR A 83 5.59 -6.33 -11.48
C TYR A 83 5.21 -7.32 -10.37
N ILE A 84 4.08 -8.02 -10.52
CA ILE A 84 3.61 -9.02 -9.56
C ILE A 84 4.08 -10.38 -10.04
N PRO A 85 5.05 -11.03 -9.38
CA PRO A 85 5.55 -12.32 -9.83
C PRO A 85 4.48 -13.40 -9.71
N CYS A 86 4.54 -14.40 -10.61
CA CYS A 86 3.61 -15.53 -10.58
C CYS A 86 4.06 -16.56 -9.53
N TYR A 87 3.22 -16.77 -8.51
CA TYR A 87 3.45 -17.78 -7.46
C TYR A 87 2.32 -18.82 -7.41
N CYS A 88 1.57 -18.95 -8.51
CA CYS A 88 0.40 -19.82 -8.58
C CYS A 88 0.74 -21.33 -8.46
N GLY A 89 2.01 -21.70 -8.64
CA GLY A 89 2.46 -23.10 -8.52
C GLY A 89 2.00 -24.02 -9.65
N CYS A 90 1.47 -23.45 -10.74
CA CYS A 90 0.94 -24.18 -11.90
C CYS A 90 2.03 -24.76 -12.83
N GLY A 91 3.30 -24.39 -12.64
CA GLY A 91 4.43 -24.91 -13.42
C GLY A 91 4.53 -24.39 -14.87
N ALA A 92 3.66 -23.46 -15.27
CA ALA A 92 3.79 -22.76 -16.54
C ALA A 92 4.90 -21.69 -16.49
N ASP A 93 5.57 -21.50 -17.62
CA ASP A 93 6.61 -20.48 -17.78
C ASP A 93 5.98 -19.10 -18.03
N HIS A 94 5.47 -18.50 -16.95
CA HIS A 94 4.92 -17.14 -16.91
C HIS A 94 5.81 -16.24 -16.07
N GLY A 95 6.13 -15.04 -16.57
CA GLY A 95 7.01 -14.09 -15.87
C GLY A 95 6.31 -13.33 -14.74
N SER A 96 4.99 -13.20 -14.81
CA SER A 96 4.18 -12.39 -13.89
C SER A 96 2.72 -12.84 -13.86
N VAL A 97 1.95 -12.37 -12.88
CA VAL A 97 0.49 -12.59 -12.79
C VAL A 97 -0.24 -12.09 -14.05
N LYS A 98 0.30 -11.07 -14.74
CA LYS A 98 -0.25 -10.61 -16.03
C LYS A 98 -0.33 -11.75 -17.04
N ASP A 99 0.72 -12.57 -17.12
CA ASP A 99 0.84 -13.61 -18.16
C ASP A 99 -0.16 -14.75 -17.97
N CYS A 100 -0.72 -14.93 -16.77
CA CYS A 100 -1.80 -15.89 -16.51
C CYS A 100 -3.12 -15.55 -17.22
N PHE A 101 -3.28 -14.30 -17.68
CA PHE A 101 -4.49 -13.80 -18.30
C PHE A 101 -4.23 -13.20 -19.69
N VAL A 102 -3.17 -12.39 -19.81
CA VAL A 102 -2.81 -11.65 -21.03
C VAL A 102 -1.31 -11.77 -21.26
N ARG A 103 -0.92 -12.60 -22.23
CA ARG A 103 0.50 -12.80 -22.60
C ARG A 103 1.09 -11.55 -23.25
N GLU A 104 0.35 -10.94 -24.17
CA GLU A 104 0.82 -9.81 -24.96
C GLU A 104 -0.32 -8.84 -25.25
N VAL A 105 -0.03 -7.54 -25.17
CA VAL A 105 -0.87 -6.49 -25.76
C VAL A 105 -0.05 -5.86 -26.90
N ARG A 106 -0.55 -5.99 -28.13
CA ARG A 106 0.13 -5.51 -29.34
C ARG A 106 -0.04 -3.99 -29.52
N PRO A 107 0.81 -3.34 -30.33
CA PRO A 107 0.70 -1.91 -30.60
C PRO A 107 -0.63 -1.47 -31.24
N ASP A 108 -1.30 -2.38 -31.96
CA ASP A 108 -2.62 -2.15 -32.56
C ASP A 108 -3.79 -2.27 -31.55
N GLY A 109 -3.48 -2.58 -30.29
CA GLY A 109 -4.45 -2.77 -29.21
C GLY A 109 -5.12 -4.14 -29.21
N SER A 110 -4.72 -5.08 -30.07
CA SER A 110 -5.11 -6.49 -29.94
C SER A 110 -4.34 -7.16 -28.79
N ALA A 111 -4.93 -8.18 -28.19
CA ALA A 111 -4.30 -8.90 -27.08
C ALA A 111 -4.27 -10.41 -27.33
N VAL A 112 -3.19 -11.05 -26.86
CA VAL A 112 -3.08 -12.51 -26.78
C VAL A 112 -3.44 -12.92 -25.37
N PHE A 113 -4.56 -13.64 -25.25
CA PHE A 113 -5.04 -14.16 -23.97
C PHE A 113 -4.42 -15.51 -23.68
N ASP A 114 -4.21 -15.79 -22.40
CA ASP A 114 -3.93 -17.13 -21.89
C ASP A 114 -5.25 -17.75 -21.41
N GLU A 115 -5.39 -19.06 -21.46
CA GLU A 115 -6.61 -19.75 -20.99
C GLU A 115 -6.45 -20.30 -19.57
N MET A 116 -5.25 -20.28 -19.00
CA MET A 116 -4.95 -20.78 -17.65
C MET A 116 -5.85 -20.16 -16.58
N GLY A 117 -6.19 -18.87 -16.70
CA GLY A 117 -7.09 -18.21 -15.75
C GLY A 117 -8.53 -18.75 -15.75
N LEU A 118 -8.90 -19.64 -16.68
CA LEU A 118 -10.22 -20.27 -16.73
C LEU A 118 -10.36 -21.48 -15.79
N GLY A 119 -9.25 -22.07 -15.34
CA GLY A 119 -9.25 -23.27 -14.48
C GLY A 119 -8.51 -24.45 -15.10
#